data_AF-A0A6A5R983-F1
#
_entry.id   AF-A0A6A5R983-F1
#
_cell.length_a   1.000
_cell.length_b   1.000
_cell.length_c   1.000
_cell.angle_alpha   90.00
_cell.angle_beta   90.00
_cell.angle_gamma   90.00
#
_symmetry.space_group_name_H-M   'P 1'
#
loop_
_entity.id
_entity.type
_entity.pdbx_description
1 polymer ?
#
loop_
_entity_poly.entity_id
_entity_poly.type
_entity_poly.pdbx_seq_one_letter_code
_entity_poly.pdbx_strand_id
1 'polypeptide(L)'
;MYEATRRKLIKKKGRATTIKKTSRCELTAIERAFIAGACIAGSLSHNDCANLFPPGVASKSTITRTVQRVNKRTTELNTTIIDPCCYEFASTRGAPRLLDDEQRARVVELTIASQESREKESWQAIKDGDFVNAGLPNFSVSL
;
A
#
# COMPACT_ATOMS: atom_id res chain seq x y z
N MET A 1 -42.59 29.57 16.16
CA MET A 1 -41.58 30.51 15.66
C MET A 1 -40.47 29.69 15.00
N TYR A 2 -40.32 29.77 13.68
CA TYR A 2 -39.23 29.12 12.95
C TYR A 2 -38.25 30.22 12.49
N GLU A 3 -37.05 30.23 13.06
CA GLU A 3 -35.94 31.09 12.65
C GLU A 3 -35.47 30.66 11.25
N ALA A 4 -35.80 31.44 10.23
CA ALA A 4 -35.36 31.17 8.86
C ALA A 4 -33.91 31.63 8.68
N THR A 5 -32.96 30.70 8.73
CA THR A 5 -31.54 30.97 8.49
C THR A 5 -31.33 31.46 7.04
N ARG A 6 -30.81 32.68 6.85
CA ARG A 6 -30.60 33.34 5.53
C ARG A 6 -29.60 32.65 4.58
N ARG A 7 -28.98 31.53 4.97
CA ARG A 7 -27.93 30.89 4.15
C ARG A 7 -28.56 29.97 3.11
N LYS A 8 -28.29 30.24 1.84
CA LYS A 8 -28.66 29.33 0.73
C LYS A 8 -28.04 27.95 0.98
N LEU A 9 -28.81 26.88 0.77
CA LEU A 9 -28.29 25.52 0.78
C LEU A 9 -27.16 25.41 -0.24
N ILE A 10 -25.94 25.10 0.21
CA ILE A 10 -24.80 24.92 -0.68
C ILE A 10 -25.10 23.67 -1.52
N LYS A 11 -25.35 23.84 -2.82
CA LYS A 11 -25.43 22.72 -3.76
C LYS A 11 -24.08 22.01 -3.74
N LYS A 12 -24.03 20.83 -3.11
CA LYS A 12 -22.84 19.98 -3.16
C LYS A 12 -22.61 19.62 -4.63
N LYS A 13 -21.54 20.16 -5.24
CA LYS A 13 -21.09 19.68 -6.54
C LYS A 13 -20.84 18.19 -6.41
N GLY A 14 -21.47 17.38 -7.26
CA GLY A 14 -21.19 15.95 -7.34
C GLY A 14 -19.69 15.74 -7.46
N ARG A 15 -19.14 14.78 -6.71
CA ARG A 15 -17.72 14.46 -6.78
C ARG A 15 -17.46 13.96 -8.21
N ALA A 16 -16.62 14.67 -8.96
CA ALA A 16 -16.22 14.22 -10.29
C ALA A 16 -15.61 12.82 -10.16
N THR A 17 -16.01 11.89 -11.04
CA THR A 17 -15.45 10.54 -11.05
C THR A 17 -13.96 10.62 -11.32
N THR A 18 -13.15 10.07 -10.42
CA THR A 18 -11.69 10.02 -10.60
C THR A 18 -11.35 9.24 -11.86
N ILE A 19 -10.85 9.94 -12.88
CA ILE A 19 -10.36 9.30 -14.11
C ILE A 19 -9.04 8.61 -13.76
N LYS A 20 -9.03 7.28 -13.81
CA LYS A 20 -7.81 6.49 -13.59
C LYS A 20 -6.93 6.58 -14.84
N LYS A 21 -5.61 6.78 -14.64
CA LYS A 21 -4.62 6.81 -15.75
C LYS A 21 -4.56 5.50 -16.54
N THR A 22 -4.91 4.38 -15.91
CA THR A 22 -4.92 3.04 -16.51
C THR A 22 -6.21 2.31 -16.17
N SER A 23 -6.69 1.47 -17.08
CA SER A 23 -7.81 0.53 -16.83
C SER A 23 -7.46 -0.51 -15.76
N ARG A 24 -6.18 -0.84 -15.60
CA ARG A 24 -5.68 -1.74 -14.56
C ARG A 24 -5.78 -1.06 -13.20
N CYS A 25 -6.70 -1.54 -12.36
CA CYS A 25 -6.81 -1.14 -10.97
C CYS A 25 -6.45 -2.30 -10.05
N GLU A 26 -5.78 -2.00 -8.94
CA GLU A 26 -5.59 -2.98 -7.87
C GLU A 26 -6.99 -3.35 -7.31
N LEU A 27 -7.25 -4.65 -7.19
CA LEU A 27 -8.50 -5.15 -6.60
C LEU A 27 -8.62 -4.65 -5.16
N THR A 28 -9.80 -4.25 -4.73
CA THR A 28 -10.11 -3.89 -3.34
C THR A 28 -10.07 -5.11 -2.43
N ALA A 29 -9.96 -4.92 -1.11
CA ALA A 29 -10.02 -6.02 -0.15
C ALA A 29 -11.32 -6.84 -0.27
N ILE A 30 -12.44 -6.16 -0.55
CA ILE A 30 -13.76 -6.79 -0.75
C ILE A 30 -13.74 -7.68 -1.99
N GLU A 31 -13.24 -7.17 -3.13
CA GLU A 31 -13.15 -7.97 -4.37
C GLU A 31 -12.22 -9.17 -4.20
N ARG A 32 -11.12 -9.02 -3.44
CA ARG A 32 -10.21 -10.12 -3.13
C ARG A 32 -10.86 -11.18 -2.24
N ALA A 33 -11.61 -10.76 -1.23
CA ALA A 33 -12.39 -11.65 -0.37
C ALA A 33 -13.46 -12.41 -1.15
N PHE A 34 -14.15 -11.73 -2.07
CA PHE A 34 -15.10 -12.36 -2.98
C PHE A 34 -14.43 -13.44 -3.85
N ILE A 35 -13.29 -13.11 -4.48
CA ILE A 35 -12.54 -14.06 -5.30
C ILE A 35 -12.10 -15.29 -4.49
N ALA A 36 -11.53 -15.07 -3.31
CA ALA A 36 -11.07 -16.15 -2.44
C ALA A 36 -12.24 -17.02 -1.96
N GLY A 37 -13.35 -16.41 -1.53
CA GLY A 37 -14.56 -17.14 -1.15
C GLY A 37 -15.12 -17.96 -2.31
N ALA A 38 -15.26 -17.36 -3.49
CA ALA A 38 -15.79 -18.04 -4.67
C ALA A 38 -14.90 -19.20 -5.14
N CYS A 39 -13.58 -19.00 -5.22
CA CYS A 39 -12.67 -20.01 -5.77
C CYS A 39 -12.23 -21.06 -4.75
N ILE A 40 -11.99 -20.67 -3.49
CA ILE A 40 -11.47 -21.58 -2.45
C ILE A 40 -12.63 -22.30 -1.76
N ALA A 41 -13.62 -21.57 -1.25
CA ALA A 41 -14.75 -22.17 -0.53
C ALA A 41 -15.85 -22.66 -1.50
N GLY A 42 -16.12 -21.88 -2.55
CA GLY A 42 -17.17 -22.17 -3.53
C GLY A 42 -16.72 -23.07 -4.69
N SER A 43 -15.43 -23.41 -4.79
CA SER A 43 -14.86 -24.24 -5.88
C SER A 43 -15.19 -23.73 -7.30
N LEU A 44 -15.47 -22.44 -7.45
CA LEU A 44 -15.76 -21.81 -8.74
C LEU A 44 -14.48 -21.78 -9.58
N SER A 45 -14.59 -22.13 -10.87
CA SER A 45 -13.43 -22.07 -11.77
C SER A 45 -12.90 -20.64 -11.88
N HIS A 46 -11.58 -20.48 -12.00
CA HIS A 46 -10.97 -19.15 -12.14
C HIS A 46 -11.45 -18.41 -13.40
N ASN A 47 -11.92 -19.14 -14.41
CA ASN A 47 -12.45 -18.56 -15.64
C ASN A 47 -13.85 -18.00 -15.42
N ASP A 48 -14.71 -18.76 -14.74
CA ASP A 48 -16.08 -18.33 -14.45
C ASP A 48 -16.07 -17.18 -13.44
N CYS A 49 -15.16 -17.23 -12.47
CA CYS A 49 -14.94 -16.11 -11.55
C CYS A 49 -14.53 -14.83 -12.31
N ALA A 50 -13.74 -14.93 -13.38
CA ALA A 50 -13.36 -13.76 -14.20
C ALA A 50 -14.56 -13.17 -14.93
N ASN A 51 -15.47 -14.01 -15.40
CA ASN A 51 -16.68 -13.60 -16.13
C ASN A 51 -17.68 -12.86 -15.23
N LEU A 52 -17.57 -12.97 -13.91
CA LEU A 52 -18.39 -12.21 -12.95
C LEU A 52 -17.94 -10.76 -12.81
N PHE A 53 -16.71 -10.43 -13.23
CA PHE A 53 -16.20 -9.06 -13.18
C PHE A 53 -16.43 -8.31 -14.49
N PRO A 54 -16.63 -6.98 -14.44
CA PRO A 54 -16.68 -6.17 -15.65
C PRO A 54 -15.38 -6.33 -16.48
N PRO A 55 -15.46 -6.22 -17.81
CA PRO A 55 -14.31 -6.37 -18.68
C PRO A 55 -13.20 -5.39 -18.30
N GLY A 56 -11.98 -5.90 -18.15
CA GLY A 56 -10.80 -5.10 -17.79
C GLY A 56 -10.55 -4.92 -16.29
N VAL A 57 -11.46 -5.38 -15.41
CA VAL A 57 -11.29 -5.29 -13.94
C VAL A 57 -10.45 -6.45 -13.41
N ALA A 58 -10.87 -7.70 -13.67
CA ALA A 58 -10.17 -8.90 -13.22
C ALA A 58 -10.04 -9.90 -14.36
N SER A 59 -8.82 -10.25 -14.75
CA SER A 59 -8.55 -11.37 -15.65
C SER A 59 -8.43 -12.67 -14.86
N LYS A 60 -8.53 -13.81 -15.55
CA LYS A 60 -8.18 -15.14 -15.01
C LYS A 60 -6.81 -15.16 -14.33
N SER A 61 -5.82 -14.45 -14.90
CA SER A 61 -4.48 -14.35 -14.33
C SER A 61 -4.46 -13.52 -13.03
N THR A 62 -5.25 -12.44 -12.95
CA THR A 62 -5.43 -11.67 -11.72
C THR A 62 -6.09 -12.50 -10.62
N ILE A 63 -7.13 -13.28 -10.96
CA ILE A 63 -7.82 -14.17 -10.02
C ILE A 63 -6.86 -15.24 -9.48
N THR A 64 -6.15 -15.93 -10.37
CA THR A 64 -5.20 -16.97 -9.98
C THR A 64 -4.13 -16.42 -9.03
N ARG A 65 -3.55 -15.25 -9.35
CA ARG A 65 -2.56 -14.58 -8.47
C ARG A 65 -3.15 -14.16 -7.14
N THR A 66 -4.42 -13.75 -7.12
CA THR A 66 -5.12 -13.35 -5.89
C THR A 66 -5.31 -14.54 -4.98
N VAL A 67 -5.83 -15.66 -5.50
CA VAL A 67 -5.98 -16.92 -4.74
C VAL A 67 -4.65 -17.41 -4.18
N GLN A 68 -3.58 -17.42 -5.00
CA GLN A 68 -2.24 -17.81 -4.55
C GLN A 68 -1.72 -16.91 -3.42
N ARG A 69 -1.90 -15.59 -3.53
CA ARG A 69 -1.48 -14.64 -2.49
C ARG A 69 -2.26 -14.79 -1.20
N VAL A 70 -3.57 -15.00 -1.28
CA VAL A 70 -4.41 -15.25 -0.10
C VAL A 70 -3.95 -16.52 0.62
N ASN A 71 -3.76 -17.63 -0.11
CA ASN A 71 -3.26 -18.88 0.47
C ASN A 71 -1.89 -18.71 1.14
N LYS A 72 -0.98 -17.99 0.49
CA LYS A 72 0.34 -17.68 1.07
C LYS A 72 0.20 -16.87 2.37
N ARG A 73 -0.69 -15.88 2.40
CA ARG A 73 -0.92 -15.07 3.60
C ARG A 73 -1.59 -15.84 4.72
N THR A 74 -2.58 -16.68 4.43
CA THR A 74 -3.20 -17.53 5.46
C THR A 74 -2.17 -18.46 6.10
N THR A 75 -1.23 -18.99 5.30
CA THR A 75 -0.12 -19.79 5.85
C THR A 75 0.87 -18.95 6.65
N GLU A 76 1.19 -17.73 6.23
CA GLU A 76 2.12 -16.85 6.96
C GLU A 76 1.55 -16.36 8.29
N LEU A 77 0.25 -16.06 8.33
CA LEU A 77 -0.44 -15.54 9.51
C LEU A 77 -0.97 -16.66 10.42
N ASN A 78 -0.93 -17.93 9.99
CA ASN A 78 -1.62 -19.06 10.64
C ASN A 78 -3.11 -18.77 10.90
N THR A 79 -3.77 -18.13 9.95
CA THR A 79 -5.20 -17.78 10.03
C THR A 79 -6.00 -18.46 8.92
N THR A 80 -7.33 -18.40 9.05
CA THR A 80 -8.25 -18.93 8.04
C THR A 80 -8.59 -17.84 7.01
N ILE A 81 -8.98 -18.24 5.80
CA ILE A 81 -9.44 -17.34 4.72
C ILE A 81 -10.59 -16.38 5.12
N ILE A 82 -11.25 -16.61 6.25
CA ILE A 82 -12.34 -15.75 6.75
C ILE A 82 -11.77 -14.45 7.33
N ASP A 83 -10.53 -14.45 7.80
CA ASP A 83 -9.91 -13.29 8.46
C ASP A 83 -9.68 -12.15 7.44
N PRO A 84 -10.23 -10.94 7.70
CA PRO A 84 -9.99 -9.75 6.89
C PRO A 84 -8.51 -9.44 6.63
N CYS A 85 -7.61 -9.77 7.57
CA CYS A 85 -6.17 -9.51 7.46
C CYS A 85 -5.55 -10.20 6.22
N CYS A 86 -6.15 -11.29 5.75
CA CYS A 86 -5.70 -12.01 4.56
C CYS A 86 -5.86 -11.18 3.28
N TYR A 87 -6.72 -10.17 3.29
CA TYR A 87 -7.09 -9.39 2.11
C TYR A 87 -6.50 -7.98 2.09
N GLU A 88 -5.81 -7.55 3.13
CA GLU A 88 -5.15 -6.24 3.19
C GLU A 88 -3.78 -6.27 2.53
N PHE A 89 -3.75 -6.41 1.20
CA PHE A 89 -2.50 -6.39 0.47
C PHE A 89 -1.85 -5.01 0.56
N ALA A 90 -0.68 -4.94 1.19
CA ALA A 90 0.13 -3.73 1.17
C ALA A 90 0.47 -3.37 -0.28
N SER A 91 0.39 -2.09 -0.63
CA SER A 91 0.78 -1.64 -1.96
C SER A 91 2.26 -1.93 -2.17
N THR A 92 2.61 -2.87 -3.05
CA THR A 92 4.02 -3.18 -3.38
C THR A 92 4.63 -2.15 -4.33
N ARG A 93 4.11 -0.92 -4.34
CA ARG A 93 4.64 0.16 -5.18
C ARG A 93 5.74 0.87 -4.42
N GLY A 94 6.95 0.82 -4.98
CA GLY A 94 8.14 1.46 -4.43
C GLY A 94 9.13 0.45 -3.87
N ALA A 95 10.37 0.90 -3.67
CA ALA A 95 11.37 0.13 -2.96
C ALA A 95 10.90 -0.14 -1.52
N PRO A 96 11.28 -1.29 -0.92
CA PRO A 96 11.04 -1.53 0.49
C PRO A 96 11.64 -0.36 1.29
N ARG A 97 10.92 0.09 2.33
CA ARG A 97 11.44 1.14 3.22
C ARG A 97 12.69 0.60 3.91
N LEU A 98 13.83 1.25 3.69
CA LEU A 98 15.11 0.91 4.34
C LEU A 98 15.16 1.40 5.79
N LEU A 99 14.42 2.47 6.08
CA LEU A 99 14.38 3.13 7.38
C LEU A 99 12.94 3.31 7.82
N ASP A 100 12.68 3.12 9.11
CA ASP A 100 11.42 3.49 9.72
C ASP A 100 11.28 5.01 9.87
N ASP A 101 10.08 5.50 10.14
CA ASP A 101 9.79 6.93 10.20
C ASP A 101 10.58 7.64 11.32
N GLU A 102 10.81 6.97 12.47
CA GLU A 102 11.68 7.48 13.55
C GLU A 102 13.15 7.58 13.11
N GLN A 103 13.65 6.56 12.41
CA GLN A 103 15.03 6.51 11.91
C GLN A 103 15.27 7.61 10.86
N ARG A 104 14.29 7.89 10.01
CA ARG A 104 14.35 8.98 9.04
C ARG A 104 14.37 10.35 9.71
N ALA A 105 13.53 10.55 10.72
CA ALA A 105 13.56 11.78 11.51
C ALA A 105 14.95 11.98 12.12
N ARG A 106 15.56 10.90 12.62
CA ARG A 106 16.92 10.95 13.18
C ARG A 106 17.99 11.29 12.15
N VAL A 107 17.92 10.76 10.93
CA VAL A 107 18.82 11.15 9.82
C VAL A 107 18.67 12.65 9.51
N VAL A 108 17.44 13.16 9.46
CA VAL A 108 17.19 14.59 9.24
C VAL A 108 17.78 15.43 10.37
N GLU A 109 17.57 15.04 11.63
CA GLU A 109 18.17 15.73 12.79
C GLU A 109 19.69 15.79 12.69
N LEU A 110 20.35 14.66 12.41
CA LEU A 110 21.81 14.60 12.31
C LEU A 110 22.35 15.45 11.16
N THR A 111 21.68 15.43 10.00
CA THR A 111 22.10 16.20 8.83
C THR A 111 21.94 17.71 9.02
N ILE A 112 21.02 18.17 9.87
CA ILE A 112 20.84 19.61 10.16
C ILE A 112 21.51 20.07 11.46
N ALA A 113 22.05 19.16 12.27
CA ALA A 113 22.56 19.45 13.61
C ALA A 113 23.76 20.41 13.63
N SER A 114 24.63 20.35 12.61
CA SER A 114 25.84 21.18 12.53
C SER A 114 26.10 21.67 11.12
N GLN A 115 26.89 22.75 10.98
CA GLN A 115 27.31 23.26 9.68
C GLN A 115 28.13 22.22 8.91
N GLU A 116 29.02 21.51 9.60
CA GLU A 116 29.83 20.43 9.03
C GLU A 116 28.94 19.30 8.49
N SER A 117 27.94 18.87 9.26
CA SER A 117 26.98 17.84 8.84
C SER A 117 26.12 18.25 7.65
N ARG A 118 25.83 19.56 7.51
CA ARG A 118 25.07 20.12 6.38
C ARG A 118 25.88 20.22 5.10
N GLU A 119 27.18 20.48 5.22
CA GLU A 119 28.10 20.60 4.09
C GLU A 119 28.63 19.25 3.61
N LYS A 120 28.55 18.22 4.47
CA LYS A 120 28.99 16.86 4.16
C LYS A 120 28.07 16.21 3.14
N GLU A 121 28.67 15.65 2.09
CA GLU A 121 27.93 14.89 1.08
C GLU A 121 27.35 13.62 1.70
N SER A 122 26.15 13.21 1.26
CA SER A 122 25.44 12.07 1.88
C SER A 122 26.25 10.77 1.85
N TRP A 123 27.04 10.53 0.79
CA TRP A 123 27.90 9.35 0.70
C TRP A 123 29.09 9.40 1.66
N GLN A 124 29.61 10.60 1.98
CA GLN A 124 30.68 10.79 2.96
C GLN A 124 30.15 10.49 4.37
N ALA A 125 28.97 10.99 4.71
CA ALA A 125 28.33 10.74 6.01
C ALA A 125 28.07 9.24 6.25
N ILE A 126 27.71 8.50 5.20
CA ILE A 126 27.55 7.04 5.26
C ILE A 126 28.91 6.35 5.41
N LYS A 127 29.91 6.76 4.63
CA LYS A 127 31.26 6.16 4.66
C LYS A 127 31.93 6.36 6.02
N ASP A 128 31.76 7.52 6.62
CA ASP A 128 32.38 7.88 7.91
C ASP A 128 31.60 7.31 9.11
N GLY A 129 30.44 6.69 8.85
CA GLY A 129 29.65 6.00 9.87
C GLY A 129 28.86 6.95 10.78
N ASP A 130 28.62 8.20 10.39
CA ASP A 130 27.94 9.21 11.21
C ASP A 130 26.56 8.72 11.70
N PHE A 131 25.83 8.02 10.83
CA PHE A 131 24.53 7.45 11.15
C PHE A 131 24.64 6.22 12.07
N VAL A 132 25.63 5.36 11.84
CA VAL A 132 25.87 4.16 12.66
C VAL A 132 26.26 4.55 14.08
N ASN A 133 27.12 5.56 14.21
CA ASN A 133 27.53 6.13 15.50
C ASN A 133 26.33 6.71 16.29
N ALA A 134 25.29 7.15 15.58
CA ALA A 134 24.06 7.68 16.17
C ALA A 134 22.98 6.60 16.45
N GLY A 135 23.31 5.32 16.28
CA GLY A 135 22.39 4.19 16.56
C GLY A 135 21.47 3.81 15.41
N LEU A 136 21.71 4.32 14.20
CA LEU A 136 20.95 3.91 13.00
C LEU A 136 21.53 2.61 12.42
N PRO A 137 20.68 1.78 11.78
CA PRO A 137 21.16 0.57 11.11
C PRO A 137 22.17 0.92 10.02
N ASN A 138 23.12 0.01 9.76
CA ASN A 138 24.05 0.19 8.66
C ASN A 138 23.31 0.00 7.33
N PHE A 139 23.23 1.05 6.52
CA PHE A 139 22.67 1.02 5.17
C PHE A 139 23.72 1.46 4.15
N SER A 140 23.87 0.67 3.09
CA SER A 140 24.71 1.04 1.95
C SER A 140 23.87 1.68 0.85
N VAL A 141 24.43 2.69 0.20
CA VAL A 141 23.88 3.25 -1.03
C VAL A 141 24.79 2.77 -2.15
N SER A 142 24.29 1.89 -3.01
CA SER A 142 24.96 1.57 -4.27
C SER A 142 24.76 2.74 -5.22
N LEU A 143 25.85 3.39 -5.62
CA LEU A 143 25.87 4.39 -6.69
C LEU A 143 25.86 3.70 -8.06
#